data_AF-A0A7S0TJ88-F1
#
_entry.id   AF-A0A7S0TJ88-F1
#
_cell.length_a   1.000
_cell.length_b   1.000
_cell.length_c   1.000
_cell.angle_alpha   90.00
_cell.angle_beta   90.00
_cell.angle_gamma   90.00
#
_symmetry.space_group_name_H-M   'P 1'
#
loop_
_entity.id
_entity.type
_entity.pdbx_description
1 polymer ?
#
loop_
_entity_poly.entity_id
_entity_poly.type
_entity_poly.pdbx_seq_one_letter_code
_entity_poly.pdbx_strand_id
1 'polypeptide(L)'
;GVGASMRFDVPACGVPGRPPCKATAHVQIQVFCPPYVAPEHGWVQYKGARHRHGETARTPAAREYWDIGGVKQPIAQEGDIPAGDAVELGCDKHFRLSGASDGSDAPQCLQTGVFEQGQRCIPVMCDAVNPPLNGYAVPDGAVRAGETVSVFCDEGFDEVW
;
A
#
# COMPACT_ATOMS: atom_id res chain seq x y z
N GLY A 1 23.46 3.08 21.08
CA GLY A 1 22.53 2.21 20.35
C GLY A 1 21.93 1.22 21.32
N VAL A 2 20.62 1.05 21.31
CA VAL A 2 19.93 0.03 22.12
C VAL A 2 20.11 -1.30 21.37
N GLY A 3 20.92 -2.20 21.91
CA GLY A 3 21.08 -3.54 21.35
C GLY A 3 20.14 -4.50 22.07
N ALA A 4 19.28 -5.19 21.34
CA ALA A 4 18.56 -6.34 21.87
C ALA A 4 19.46 -7.57 21.80
N SER A 5 19.64 -8.26 22.93
CA SER A 5 20.42 -9.50 23.01
C SER A 5 19.52 -10.65 23.43
N MET A 6 19.52 -11.75 22.70
CA MET A 6 18.92 -13.01 23.14
C MET A 6 20.01 -13.84 23.85
N ARG A 7 19.75 -14.27 25.09
CA ARG A 7 20.59 -15.24 25.79
C ARG A 7 19.91 -16.60 25.73
N PHE A 8 20.64 -17.59 25.25
CA PHE A 8 20.23 -18.99 25.33
C PHE A 8 20.97 -19.61 26.52
N ASP A 9 20.23 -19.95 27.57
CA ASP A 9 20.80 -20.68 28.70
C ASP A 9 21.06 -22.12 28.26
N VAL A 10 22.34 -22.50 28.22
CA VAL A 10 22.74 -23.85 27.82
C VAL A 10 22.41 -24.80 28.99
N PRO A 11 21.65 -25.89 28.76
CA PRO A 11 21.35 -26.84 29.83
C PRO A 11 22.62 -27.50 30.36
N ALA A 12 22.57 -28.03 31.60
CA ALA A 12 23.71 -28.61 32.32
C ALA A 12 24.29 -29.92 31.73
N CYS A 13 24.01 -30.22 30.46
CA CYS A 13 24.60 -31.28 29.65
C CYS A 13 25.68 -30.68 28.72
N GLY A 14 26.45 -31.50 28.00
CA GLY A 14 27.48 -31.00 27.08
C GLY A 14 28.75 -30.41 27.72
N VAL A 15 28.89 -30.52 29.05
CA VAL A 15 30.14 -30.24 29.79
C VAL A 15 30.98 -31.52 29.95
N PRO A 16 32.31 -31.42 30.21
CA PRO A 16 33.17 -32.59 30.39
C PRO A 16 32.60 -33.57 31.43
N GLY A 17 32.47 -34.84 31.06
CA GLY A 17 31.91 -35.90 31.92
C GLY A 17 30.38 -36.04 31.88
N ARG A 18 29.65 -35.28 31.06
CA ARG A 18 28.20 -35.42 30.85
C ARG A 18 27.84 -35.73 29.40
N PRO A 19 26.72 -36.43 29.13
CA PRO A 19 26.27 -36.71 27.77
C PRO A 19 25.96 -35.40 27.00
N PRO A 20 26.10 -35.40 25.66
CA PRO A 20 25.79 -34.24 24.84
C PRO A 20 24.31 -33.87 24.96
N CYS A 21 24.03 -32.57 25.01
CA CYS A 21 22.66 -32.08 24.98
C CYS A 21 22.02 -32.44 23.64
N LYS A 22 21.00 -33.31 23.65
CA LYS A 22 20.01 -33.36 22.57
C LYS A 22 18.92 -32.36 22.93
N ALA A 23 19.08 -31.12 22.49
CA ALA A 23 18.07 -30.10 22.62
C ALA A 23 17.80 -29.49 21.24
N THR A 24 16.52 -29.39 20.89
CA THR A 24 16.07 -28.65 19.71
C THR A 24 15.50 -27.34 20.19
N ALA A 25 16.06 -26.23 19.73
CA ALA A 25 15.47 -24.92 19.90
C ALA A 25 14.75 -24.55 18.61
N HIS A 26 13.48 -24.18 18.72
CA HIS A 26 12.71 -23.59 17.62
C HIS A 26 12.70 -22.08 17.82
N VAL A 27 13.25 -21.34 16.86
CA VAL A 27 13.17 -19.88 16.83
C VAL A 27 12.06 -19.51 15.86
N GLN A 28 11.06 -18.77 16.34
CA GLN A 28 10.03 -18.18 15.50
C GLN A 28 10.40 -16.72 15.23
N ILE A 29 10.67 -16.41 13.97
CA ILE A 29 10.90 -15.04 13.52
C ILE A 29 9.58 -14.53 12.94
N GLN A 30 9.07 -13.43 13.48
CA GLN A 30 7.90 -12.76 12.94
C GLN A 30 8.33 -11.92 11.73
N VAL A 31 7.63 -12.07 10.62
CA VAL A 31 7.88 -11.30 9.40
C VAL A 31 6.97 -10.07 9.40
N PHE A 32 7.54 -8.94 8.97
CA PHE A 32 6.82 -7.69 8.84
C PHE A 32 7.13 -7.03 7.50
N CYS A 33 6.13 -6.34 6.95
CA CYS A 33 6.26 -5.44 5.82
C CYS A 33 6.47 -4.00 6.32
N PRO A 34 7.11 -3.12 5.52
CA PRO A 34 7.15 -1.69 5.81
C PRO A 34 5.75 -1.10 5.97
N PRO A 35 5.59 0.13 6.47
CA PRO A 35 4.35 0.86 6.28
C PRO A 35 3.97 0.85 4.79
N TYR A 36 2.72 0.49 4.49
CA TYR A 36 2.24 0.48 3.11
C TYR A 36 2.22 1.90 2.56
N VAL A 37 2.71 2.10 1.33
CA VAL A 37 2.69 3.41 0.67
C VAL A 37 1.37 3.56 -0.07
N ALA A 38 0.58 4.56 0.30
CA ALA A 38 -0.69 4.84 -0.34
C ALA A 38 -0.50 5.09 -1.86
N PRO A 39 -1.42 4.63 -2.73
CA PRO A 39 -1.33 4.90 -4.16
C PRO A 39 -1.51 6.40 -4.43
N GLU A 40 -0.90 6.91 -5.51
CA GLU A 40 -1.15 8.28 -6.00
C GLU A 40 -2.66 8.55 -6.12
N HIS A 41 -3.10 9.75 -5.73
CA HIS A 41 -4.52 10.12 -5.67
C HIS A 41 -5.38 9.18 -4.81
N GLY A 42 -4.79 8.60 -3.76
CA GLY A 42 -5.48 7.75 -2.84
C GLY A 42 -4.91 7.77 -1.43
N TRP A 43 -5.42 6.84 -0.64
CA TRP A 43 -5.10 6.65 0.75
C TRP A 43 -5.01 5.16 1.07
N VAL A 44 -4.28 4.86 2.14
CA VAL A 44 -4.23 3.55 2.77
C VAL A 44 -4.74 3.66 4.19
N GLN A 45 -5.50 2.66 4.64
CA GLN A 45 -5.98 2.54 5.99
C GLN A 45 -5.54 1.22 6.61
N TYR A 46 -5.05 1.29 7.85
CA TYR A 46 -4.64 0.13 8.62
C TYR A 46 -4.94 0.36 10.10
N LYS A 47 -5.68 -0.57 10.72
CA LYS A 47 -6.07 -0.52 12.14
C LYS A 47 -6.61 0.85 12.59
N GLY A 48 -7.43 1.48 11.75
CA GLY A 48 -8.08 2.77 12.02
C GLY A 48 -7.21 4.01 11.75
N ALA A 49 -5.91 3.84 11.49
CA ALA A 49 -5.05 4.91 11.00
C ALA A 49 -5.15 5.01 9.48
N ARG A 50 -5.37 6.22 8.95
CA ARG A 50 -5.45 6.50 7.52
C ARG A 50 -4.38 7.49 7.11
N HIS A 51 -3.69 7.19 6.02
CA HIS A 51 -2.63 8.03 5.47
C HIS A 51 -2.81 8.21 3.96
N ARG A 52 -2.61 9.42 3.45
CA ARG A 52 -2.69 9.71 2.01
C ARG A 52 -1.36 9.49 1.30
N HIS A 53 -1.39 9.51 -0.02
CA HIS A 53 -0.17 9.59 -0.83
C HIS A 53 0.69 10.79 -0.40
N GLY A 54 2.00 10.57 -0.25
CA GLY A 54 2.93 11.59 0.25
C GLY A 54 2.96 11.76 1.77
N GLU A 55 1.92 11.31 2.50
CA GLU A 55 1.90 11.30 3.98
C GLU A 55 2.42 10.00 4.57
N THR A 56 2.46 8.93 3.76
CA THR A 56 2.99 7.60 4.13
C THR A 56 4.53 7.59 4.31
N ALA A 57 5.17 8.75 4.27
CA ALA A 57 6.56 8.98 4.64
C ALA A 57 6.78 8.90 6.18
N ARG A 58 6.40 7.77 6.78
CA ARG A 58 7.07 7.24 7.98
C ARG A 58 7.96 6.05 7.64
N THR A 59 8.26 5.82 6.35
CA THR A 59 9.33 4.89 5.99
C THR A 59 10.62 5.44 6.61
N PRO A 60 11.23 4.75 7.58
CA PRO A 60 12.48 5.24 8.15
C PRO A 60 13.52 5.27 7.02
N ALA A 61 14.18 6.42 6.84
CA ALA A 61 15.18 6.62 5.79
C ALA A 61 16.35 5.61 5.88
N ALA A 62 16.52 4.96 7.04
CA ALA A 62 17.40 3.81 7.23
C ALA A 62 16.68 2.74 8.05
N ARG A 63 16.49 1.56 7.46
CA ARG A 63 15.96 0.39 8.17
C ARG A 63 17.07 -0.26 8.99
N GLU A 64 16.80 -0.60 10.25
CA GLU A 64 17.73 -1.40 11.03
C GLU A 64 17.59 -2.87 10.66
N TYR A 65 18.73 -3.59 10.65
CA TYR A 65 18.78 -5.01 10.29
C TYR A 65 19.58 -5.79 11.33
N TRP A 66 19.15 -7.03 11.56
CA TRP A 66 19.94 -8.05 12.25
C TRP A 66 20.68 -8.86 11.22
N ASP A 67 21.96 -9.12 11.47
CA ASP A 67 22.74 -10.08 10.70
C ASP A 67 22.73 -11.43 11.44
N ILE A 68 22.13 -12.44 10.82
CA ILE A 68 22.08 -13.81 11.33
C ILE A 68 22.80 -14.71 10.33
N GLY A 69 24.07 -15.01 10.61
CA GLY A 69 24.88 -15.88 9.75
C GLY A 69 25.03 -15.36 8.31
N GLY A 70 25.10 -14.04 8.12
CA GLY A 70 25.18 -13.38 6.81
C GLY A 70 23.83 -13.03 6.19
N VAL A 71 22.71 -13.38 6.84
CA VAL A 71 21.37 -13.04 6.38
C VAL A 71 20.88 -11.79 7.10
N LYS A 72 20.57 -10.72 6.34
CA LYS A 72 20.00 -9.49 6.88
C LYS A 72 18.49 -9.62 7.06
N GLN A 73 18.02 -9.59 8.31
CA GLN A 73 16.62 -9.60 8.68
C GLN A 73 16.21 -8.21 9.19
N PRO A 74 15.14 -7.58 8.67
CA PRO A 74 14.73 -6.25 9.12
C PRO A 74 14.22 -6.31 10.58
N ILE A 75 14.59 -5.31 11.38
CA ILE A 75 13.96 -5.10 12.69
C ILE A 75 12.60 -4.47 12.44
N ALA A 76 11.56 -5.03 13.08
CA ALA A 76 10.23 -4.45 13.09
C ALA A 76 10.28 -3.03 13.70
N GLN A 77 9.73 -2.06 12.97
CA GLN A 77 9.70 -0.66 13.37
C GLN A 77 8.26 -0.16 13.56
N GLU A 78 8.12 1.05 14.13
CA GLU A 78 6.81 1.67 14.27
C GLU A 78 6.16 1.83 12.88
N GLY A 79 4.94 1.32 12.74
CA GLY A 79 4.18 1.33 11.49
C GLY A 79 4.43 0.13 10.58
N ASP A 80 5.37 -0.76 10.91
CA ASP A 80 5.51 -2.04 10.21
C ASP A 80 4.25 -2.92 10.42
N ILE A 81 3.90 -3.67 9.38
CA ILE A 81 2.66 -4.45 9.31
C ILE A 81 3.00 -5.95 9.36
N PRO A 82 2.45 -6.73 10.30
CA PRO A 82 2.74 -8.17 10.40
C PRO A 82 2.35 -8.93 9.13
N ALA A 83 3.15 -9.93 8.76
CA ALA A 83 2.77 -10.87 7.71
C ALA A 83 1.45 -11.57 8.05
N GLY A 84 0.54 -11.60 7.07
CA GLY A 84 -0.83 -12.06 7.24
C GLY A 84 -1.85 -10.94 7.43
N ASP A 85 -1.44 -9.74 7.86
CA ASP A 85 -2.33 -8.58 7.92
C ASP A 85 -2.49 -7.95 6.53
N ALA A 86 -3.66 -7.35 6.27
CA ALA A 86 -3.95 -6.58 5.06
C ALA A 86 -4.25 -5.12 5.39
N VAL A 87 -3.99 -4.25 4.43
CA VAL A 87 -4.41 -2.84 4.47
C VAL A 87 -5.64 -2.65 3.59
N GLU A 88 -6.36 -1.55 3.76
CA GLU A 88 -7.46 -1.15 2.88
C GLU A 88 -7.03 0.04 2.02
N LEU A 89 -7.27 -0.03 0.71
CA LEU A 89 -7.01 1.06 -0.21
C LEU A 89 -8.28 1.83 -0.54
N GLY A 90 -8.15 3.14 -0.72
CA GLY A 90 -9.21 3.94 -1.30
C GLY A 90 -8.67 5.11 -2.10
N CYS A 91 -9.54 5.67 -2.94
CA CYS A 91 -9.17 6.74 -3.85
C CYS A 91 -9.77 8.08 -3.45
N ASP A 92 -9.11 9.14 -3.90
CA ASP A 92 -9.59 10.50 -3.76
C ASP A 92 -10.78 10.77 -4.70
N LYS A 93 -11.45 11.90 -4.46
CA LYS A 93 -12.57 12.33 -5.31
C LYS A 93 -12.12 12.38 -6.78
N HIS A 94 -12.97 11.88 -7.68
CA HIS A 94 -12.74 11.76 -9.13
C HIS A 94 -11.77 10.65 -9.56
N PHE A 95 -11.32 9.83 -8.61
CA PHE A 95 -10.53 8.64 -8.89
C PHE A 95 -11.26 7.39 -8.41
N ARG A 96 -10.92 6.25 -9.01
CA ARG A 96 -11.42 4.93 -8.63
C ARG A 96 -10.28 3.93 -8.66
N LEU A 97 -10.45 2.82 -7.95
CA LEU A 97 -9.47 1.74 -8.03
C LEU A 97 -9.46 1.12 -9.44
N SER A 98 -8.29 0.70 -9.89
CA SER A 98 -8.05 0.18 -11.24
C SER A 98 -8.75 -1.15 -11.52
N GLY A 99 -9.18 -1.86 -10.47
CA GLY A 99 -9.93 -3.11 -10.55
C GLY A 99 -9.06 -4.35 -10.34
N ALA A 100 -9.73 -5.49 -10.14
CA ALA A 100 -9.12 -6.74 -9.66
C ALA A 100 -8.08 -7.36 -10.62
N SER A 101 -8.09 -7.00 -11.90
CA SER A 101 -7.07 -7.46 -12.86
C SER A 101 -5.69 -6.84 -12.62
N ASP A 102 -5.62 -5.72 -11.91
CA ASP A 102 -4.38 -4.95 -11.72
C ASP A 102 -3.78 -5.12 -10.31
N GLY A 103 -4.50 -5.76 -9.39
CA GLY A 103 -4.07 -5.98 -8.00
C GLY A 103 -5.23 -6.15 -7.02
N SER A 104 -4.90 -6.19 -5.74
CA SER A 104 -5.85 -6.25 -4.62
C SER A 104 -6.25 -4.85 -4.14
N ASP A 105 -7.52 -4.66 -3.79
CA ASP A 105 -7.98 -3.47 -3.05
C ASP A 105 -7.66 -3.56 -1.55
N ALA A 106 -7.27 -4.76 -1.09
CA ALA A 106 -6.78 -5.02 0.25
C ALA A 106 -5.48 -5.86 0.23
N PRO A 107 -4.34 -5.29 -0.22
CA PRO A 107 -3.10 -6.04 -0.37
C PRO A 107 -2.58 -6.54 0.98
N GLN A 108 -2.24 -7.83 1.03
CA GLN A 108 -1.76 -8.50 2.23
C GLN A 108 -0.23 -8.43 2.36
N CYS A 109 0.28 -8.29 3.59
CA CYS A 109 1.69 -8.47 3.87
C CYS A 109 2.07 -9.97 3.80
N LEU A 110 2.98 -10.32 2.90
CA LEU A 110 3.38 -11.71 2.68
C LEU A 110 4.48 -12.15 3.67
N GLN A 111 4.66 -13.46 3.82
CA GLN A 111 5.75 -14.07 4.59
C GLN A 111 7.16 -13.76 4.02
N THR A 112 7.23 -13.09 2.88
CA THR A 112 8.47 -12.56 2.30
C THR A 112 8.84 -11.17 2.84
N GLY A 113 7.96 -10.53 3.62
CA GLY A 113 8.13 -9.15 4.08
C GLY A 113 7.80 -8.08 3.02
N VAL A 114 7.12 -8.50 1.94
CA VAL A 114 6.66 -7.63 0.85
C VAL A 114 5.14 -7.76 0.74
N PHE A 115 4.46 -6.67 0.39
CA PHE A 115 3.03 -6.70 0.14
C PHE A 115 2.70 -7.35 -1.20
N GLU A 116 1.51 -7.91 -1.29
CA GLU A 116 0.86 -8.14 -2.57
C GLU A 116 0.74 -6.86 -3.39
N GLN A 117 0.59 -7.02 -4.70
CA GLN A 117 0.33 -5.89 -5.57
C GLN A 117 -1.03 -5.26 -5.25
N GLY A 118 -1.01 -4.01 -4.77
CA GLY A 118 -2.22 -3.23 -4.59
C GLY A 118 -2.70 -2.56 -5.88
N GLN A 119 -4.00 -2.28 -5.94
CA GLN A 119 -4.61 -1.51 -7.02
C GLN A 119 -4.12 -0.06 -7.04
N ARG A 120 -4.19 0.57 -8.22
CA ARG A 120 -3.88 1.99 -8.42
C ARG A 120 -5.16 2.81 -8.47
N CYS A 121 -5.09 4.08 -8.09
CA CYS A 121 -6.18 5.01 -8.30
C CYS A 121 -6.07 5.62 -9.70
N ILE A 122 -7.04 5.31 -10.57
CA ILE A 122 -7.14 5.82 -11.92
C ILE A 122 -8.24 6.89 -12.01
N PRO A 123 -8.09 7.89 -12.89
CA PRO A 123 -9.14 8.88 -13.11
C PRO A 123 -10.45 8.23 -13.53
N VAL A 124 -11.56 8.73 -13.00
CA VAL A 124 -12.89 8.44 -13.52
C VAL A 124 -13.09 9.26 -14.79
N MET A 125 -13.46 8.58 -15.89
CA MET A 125 -13.78 9.23 -17.16
C MET A 125 -15.29 9.31 -17.30
N CYS A 126 -15.80 10.49 -17.64
CA CYS A 126 -17.17 10.71 -18.08
C CYS A 126 -17.21 10.59 -19.61
N ASP A 127 -18.29 10.01 -20.14
CA ASP A 127 -18.52 10.00 -21.58
C ASP A 127 -18.64 11.43 -22.12
N ALA A 128 -18.44 11.57 -23.42
CA ALA A 128 -18.63 12.85 -24.11
C ALA A 128 -20.04 13.40 -23.86
N VAL A 129 -20.12 14.69 -23.57
CA VAL A 129 -21.42 15.37 -23.46
C VAL A 129 -22.06 15.40 -24.83
N ASN A 130 -23.28 14.87 -24.95
CA ASN A 130 -24.08 15.04 -26.16
C ASN A 130 -24.67 16.45 -26.17
N PRO A 131 -24.21 17.35 -27.05
CA PRO A 131 -24.77 18.68 -27.13
C PRO A 131 -26.21 18.64 -27.69
N PRO A 132 -27.03 19.67 -27.43
CA PRO A 132 -28.34 19.80 -28.05
C PRO A 132 -28.22 19.95 -29.58
N LEU A 133 -29.35 19.80 -30.28
CA LEU A 133 -29.40 20.01 -31.73
C LEU A 133 -28.97 21.45 -32.09
N ASN A 134 -28.12 21.60 -33.10
CA ASN A 134 -27.47 22.85 -33.51
C ASN A 134 -26.61 23.47 -32.39
N GLY A 135 -25.89 22.60 -31.66
CA GLY A 135 -24.88 23.01 -30.70
C GLY A 135 -23.71 22.05 -30.66
N TYR A 136 -22.64 22.47 -30.00
CA TYR A 136 -21.42 21.69 -29.82
C TYR A 136 -20.89 21.82 -28.40
N ALA A 137 -20.09 20.85 -27.97
CA ALA A 137 -19.46 20.82 -26.65
C ALA A 137 -17.94 20.97 -26.79
N VAL A 138 -17.30 21.67 -25.84
CA VAL A 138 -15.85 21.81 -25.75
C VAL A 138 -15.40 21.45 -24.33
N PRO A 139 -14.54 20.42 -24.17
CA PRO A 139 -14.13 19.46 -25.19
C PRO A 139 -15.30 18.56 -25.65
N ASP A 140 -15.20 18.03 -26.87
CA ASP A 140 -16.21 17.18 -27.53
C ASP A 140 -16.04 15.68 -27.20
N GLY A 141 -15.00 15.33 -26.43
CA GLY A 141 -14.65 13.97 -26.07
C GLY A 141 -14.91 13.62 -24.60
N ALA A 142 -14.47 12.42 -24.21
CA ALA A 142 -14.51 11.98 -22.82
C ALA A 142 -13.62 12.88 -21.94
N VAL A 143 -14.14 13.26 -20.78
CA VAL A 143 -13.47 14.16 -19.83
C VAL A 143 -13.24 13.49 -18.49
N ARG A 144 -12.28 13.99 -17.72
CA ARG A 144 -12.07 13.49 -16.35
C ARG A 144 -13.15 14.05 -15.45
N ALA A 145 -13.58 13.24 -14.48
CA ALA A 145 -14.48 13.72 -13.45
C ALA A 145 -13.86 14.94 -12.73
N GLY A 146 -14.66 16.00 -12.56
CA GLY A 146 -14.21 17.28 -12.01
C GLY A 146 -13.77 18.31 -13.06
N GLU A 147 -13.58 17.93 -14.31
CA GLU A 147 -13.40 18.87 -15.43
C GLU A 147 -14.75 19.50 -15.83
N THR A 148 -14.70 20.64 -16.50
CA THR A 148 -15.88 21.38 -16.98
C THR A 148 -15.96 21.28 -18.49
N VAL A 149 -17.18 21.03 -18.99
CA VAL A 149 -17.50 21.06 -20.43
C VAL A 149 -18.36 22.28 -20.69
N SER A 150 -17.99 23.09 -21.67
CA SER A 150 -18.79 24.22 -22.14
C SER A 150 -19.60 23.80 -23.36
N VAL A 151 -20.89 24.12 -23.37
CA VAL A 151 -21.79 23.86 -24.50
C VAL A 151 -22.11 25.20 -25.17
N PHE A 152 -22.09 25.22 -26.50
CA PHE A 152 -22.34 26.40 -27.31
C PHE A 152 -23.41 26.09 -28.36
N CYS A 153 -24.17 27.10 -28.75
CA CYS A 153 -25.06 27.04 -29.92
C CYS A 153 -24.27 27.36 -31.20
N ASP A 154 -24.65 26.71 -32.29
CA ASP A 154 -24.18 27.08 -33.61
C ASP A 154 -24.65 28.49 -33.98
N GLU A 155 -23.94 29.13 -34.93
CA GLU A 155 -24.30 30.48 -35.38
C GLU A 155 -25.76 30.54 -35.88
N GLY A 156 -26.52 31.51 -35.38
CA GLY A 156 -27.93 31.68 -35.71
C GLY A 156 -28.91 30.88 -34.84
N PHE A 157 -28.41 30.20 -33.80
CA PHE A 157 -29.21 29.51 -32.79
C PHE A 157 -28.95 30.11 -31.40
N ASP A 158 -30.00 30.15 -30.57
CA ASP A 158 -29.94 30.66 -29.20
C ASP A 158 -30.27 29.55 -28.19
N GLU A 159 -29.79 29.71 -26.96
CA GLU A 159 -30.14 28.84 -25.84
C GLU A 159 -31.64 28.95 -25.53
N VAL A 160 -32.35 27.82 -25.56
CA VAL A 160 -33.76 27.75 -25.15
C VAL A 160 -33.85 26.89 -23.89
N TRP A 161 -34.13 27.52 -22.76
CA TRP A 161 -34.28 26.89 -21.44
C TRP A 161 -35.74 26.48 -21.16
#